data_AF-A0A8R1DGA9-F1
#
_entry.id   AF-A0A8R1DGA9-F1
#
_cell.length_a   1.000
_cell.length_b   1.000
_cell.length_c   1.000
_cell.angle_alpha   90.00
_cell.angle_beta   90.00
_cell.angle_gamma   90.00
#
_symmetry.space_group_name_H-M   'P 1'
#
loop_
_entity.id
_entity.type
_entity.pdbx_description
1 polymer ?
#
loop_
_entity_poly.entity_id
_entity_poly.type
_entity_poly.pdbx_seq_one_letter_code
_entity_poly.pdbx_strand_id
1 'polypeptide(L)'
;MTSGLKNSPSQSASSTSERPKDKAKASKAGRSKTKICIALIGGLVIVAVCIIVAVYFLVINSKTEAEPNIPKELVFAHIVFGNGAQPGQPPTSDFFGKKLEEKFKKQFPRGETQLIDRGYQHSQLLGKFLKKRYVDSGFLNSQMNPKEVRLYF
;
A
#
# COMPACT_ATOMS: atom_id res chain seq x y z
N MET A 1 30.54 7.76 -38.93
CA MET A 1 31.15 9.04 -38.52
C MET A 1 30.78 9.25 -37.05
N THR A 2 31.69 9.26 -36.07
CA THR A 2 32.84 10.16 -35.82
C THR A 2 32.40 11.61 -35.51
N SER A 3 32.85 12.25 -34.43
CA SER A 3 33.71 11.77 -33.31
C SER A 3 33.86 12.82 -32.20
N GLY A 4 33.97 12.37 -30.94
CA GLY A 4 34.60 13.12 -29.84
C GLY A 4 33.69 14.06 -29.03
N LEU A 5 34.15 14.60 -27.89
CA LEU A 5 35.42 14.34 -27.20
C LEU A 5 35.31 14.73 -25.70
N LYS A 6 36.00 13.98 -24.81
CA LYS A 6 36.79 14.40 -23.62
C LYS A 6 36.36 15.65 -22.80
N ASN A 7 36.36 15.69 -21.45
CA ASN A 7 37.13 14.92 -20.44
C ASN A 7 36.49 15.03 -19.02
N SER A 8 36.93 14.15 -18.10
CA SER A 8 37.09 14.43 -16.64
C SER A 8 38.59 14.35 -16.31
N PRO A 9 39.14 14.99 -15.25
CA PRO A 9 39.06 14.52 -13.83
C PRO A 9 38.82 15.68 -12.81
N SER A 10 38.35 15.52 -11.57
CA SER A 10 38.76 14.71 -10.38
C SER A 10 39.86 15.33 -9.49
N GLN A 11 39.64 15.32 -8.16
CA GLN A 11 40.63 15.37 -7.06
C GLN A 11 41.45 16.68 -6.84
N SER A 12 42.11 16.91 -5.69
CA SER A 12 41.70 16.87 -4.26
C SER A 12 42.89 17.24 -3.35
N ALA A 13 42.78 18.28 -2.52
CA ALA A 13 43.69 18.62 -1.40
C ALA A 13 42.96 19.66 -0.50
N SER A 14 43.02 19.78 0.84
CA SER A 14 44.06 19.62 1.88
C SER A 14 45.28 20.54 1.68
N SER A 15 45.73 21.36 2.61
CA SER A 15 45.36 21.60 4.02
C SER A 15 45.86 22.99 4.46
N THR A 16 45.69 23.34 5.76
CA THR A 16 46.49 24.38 6.48
C THR A 16 46.40 25.84 5.98
N SER A 17 46.73 26.90 6.74
CA SER A 17 46.77 27.14 8.18
C SER A 17 46.70 28.68 8.42
N GLU A 18 46.84 29.13 9.66
CA GLU A 18 47.28 30.48 10.10
C GLU A 18 46.33 31.70 9.93
N ARG A 19 45.77 32.08 11.09
CA ARG A 19 45.51 33.47 11.54
C ARG A 19 46.86 34.26 11.63
N PRO A 20 46.91 35.62 11.77
CA PRO A 20 45.88 36.50 12.37
C PRO A 20 45.72 37.93 11.74
N LYS A 21 44.79 38.74 12.31
CA LYS A 21 44.82 40.20 12.64
C LYS A 21 45.46 41.18 11.63
N ASP A 22 44.92 42.36 11.31
CA ASP A 22 44.05 43.31 12.05
C ASP A 22 43.55 44.40 11.04
N LYS A 23 42.88 45.55 11.29
CA LYS A 23 42.40 46.40 12.42
C LYS A 23 41.06 47.04 11.92
N ALA A 24 40.07 47.44 12.74
CA ALA A 24 39.93 48.68 13.55
C ALA A 24 40.14 50.01 12.77
N LYS A 25 39.31 51.06 12.89
CA LYS A 25 38.36 51.48 13.96
C LYS A 25 37.09 52.21 13.42
N ALA A 26 36.20 52.56 14.37
CA ALA A 26 35.26 53.70 14.38
C ALA A 26 33.85 53.49 13.75
N SER A 27 32.74 53.96 14.36
CA SER A 27 32.54 54.56 15.71
C SER A 27 31.04 54.54 16.13
N LYS A 28 30.75 55.23 17.25
CA LYS A 28 29.43 55.61 17.83
C LYS A 28 28.69 54.57 18.69
N ALA A 29 28.45 54.99 19.94
CA ALA A 29 27.67 54.30 20.96
C ALA A 29 26.15 54.45 20.73
N GLY A 30 25.34 53.89 21.64
CA GLY A 30 23.88 54.07 21.66
C GLY A 30 23.04 52.83 21.29
N ARG A 31 23.66 51.67 21.01
CA ARG A 31 22.96 50.49 20.45
C ARG A 31 23.26 49.16 21.17
N SER A 32 23.38 49.21 22.51
CA SER A 32 23.67 48.03 23.36
C SER A 32 22.39 47.34 23.87
N LYS A 33 21.65 47.97 24.80
CA LYS A 33 20.48 47.35 25.48
C LYS A 33 19.49 46.69 24.53
N THR A 34 19.09 47.37 23.44
CA THR A 34 18.14 46.83 22.45
C THR A 34 18.65 45.55 21.78
N LYS A 35 19.96 45.43 21.48
CA LYS A 35 20.53 44.21 20.89
C LYS A 35 20.51 43.05 21.89
N ILE A 36 20.79 43.34 23.17
CA ILE A 36 20.75 42.34 24.25
C ILE A 36 19.30 41.84 24.44
N CYS A 37 18.31 42.73 24.49
CA CYS A 37 16.90 42.34 24.57
C CYS A 37 16.46 41.49 23.36
N ILE A 38 16.84 41.86 22.14
CA ILE A 38 16.52 41.06 20.92
C ILE A 38 17.19 39.68 20.98
N ALA A 39 18.45 39.59 21.43
CA ALA A 39 19.14 38.32 21.58
C ALA A 39 18.50 37.42 22.65
N LEU A 40 18.08 37.98 23.79
CA LEU A 40 17.37 37.26 24.84
C LEU A 40 15.99 36.75 24.37
N ILE A 41 15.21 37.60 23.69
CA ILE A 41 13.89 37.20 23.14
C ILE A 41 14.07 36.12 22.06
N GLY A 42 15.04 36.27 21.16
CA GLY A 42 15.36 35.26 20.14
C GLY A 42 15.76 33.92 20.74
N GLY A 43 16.63 33.93 21.76
CA GLY A 43 17.03 32.72 22.49
C GLY A 43 15.85 32.05 23.19
N LEU A 44 14.95 32.82 23.81
CA LEU A 44 13.77 32.30 24.50
C LEU A 44 12.77 31.67 23.51
N VAL A 45 12.57 32.27 22.33
CA VAL A 45 11.78 31.69 21.24
C VAL A 45 12.40 30.38 20.72
N ILE A 46 13.73 30.33 20.53
CA ILE A 46 14.43 29.11 20.11
C ILE A 46 14.24 27.99 21.14
N VAL A 47 14.41 28.28 22.44
CA VAL A 47 14.19 27.30 23.51
C VAL A 47 12.74 26.81 23.53
N ALA A 48 11.76 27.70 23.37
CA ALA A 48 10.35 27.31 23.30
C ALA A 48 10.06 26.39 22.10
N VAL A 49 10.61 26.68 20.91
CA VAL A 49 10.49 25.81 19.73
C VAL A 49 11.16 24.45 19.97
N CYS A 50 12.35 24.41 20.57
CA CYS A 50 13.03 23.16 20.92
C CYS A 50 12.20 22.30 21.90
N ILE A 51 11.56 22.92 22.90
CA ILE A 51 10.67 22.21 23.84
C ILE A 51 9.44 21.66 23.11
N ILE A 52 8.78 22.46 22.26
CA ILE A 52 7.62 22.01 21.47
C ILE A 52 8.00 20.82 20.58
N VAL A 53 9.15 20.89 19.89
CA VAL A 53 9.66 19.81 19.04
C VAL A 53 9.99 18.55 19.86
N ALA A 54 10.62 18.69 21.02
CA ALA A 54 10.93 17.56 21.91
C ALA A 54 9.65 16.87 22.43
N VAL A 55 8.65 17.65 22.86
CA VAL A 55 7.35 17.12 23.29
C VAL A 55 6.61 16.46 22.13
N TYR A 56 6.65 17.05 20.92
CA TYR A 56 6.04 16.47 19.72
C TYR A 56 6.65 15.11 19.36
N PHE A 57 7.98 14.98 19.37
CA PHE A 57 8.64 13.68 19.17
C PHE A 57 8.33 12.68 20.27
N LEU A 58 8.26 13.11 21.54
CA LEU A 58 7.92 12.23 22.66
C LEU A 58 6.48 11.71 22.56
N VAL A 59 5.52 12.56 22.16
CA VAL A 59 4.11 12.19 21.93
C VAL A 59 3.91 11.31 20.69
N ILE A 60 4.75 11.45 19.65
CA ILE A 60 4.75 10.52 18.51
C ILE A 60 5.31 9.16 18.93
N ASN A 61 6.47 9.15 19.59
CA ASN A 61 7.12 7.90 19.98
C ASN A 61 6.30 7.10 21.00
N SER A 62 5.54 7.77 21.88
CA SER A 62 4.64 7.10 22.82
C SER A 62 3.38 6.49 22.18
N LYS A 63 3.04 6.83 20.93
CA LYS A 63 1.92 6.23 20.19
C LYS A 63 2.27 4.97 19.41
N THR A 64 3.55 4.58 19.39
CA THR A 64 3.97 3.27 18.86
C THR A 64 3.77 2.20 19.92
N GLU A 65 2.52 1.95 20.30
CA GLU A 65 2.19 0.73 21.04
C GLU A 65 2.53 -0.46 20.15
N ALA A 66 3.45 -1.32 20.62
CA ALA A 66 3.82 -2.52 19.90
C ALA A 66 2.60 -3.45 19.88
N GLU A 67 2.01 -3.65 18.70
CA GLU A 67 0.89 -4.59 18.52
C GLU A 67 1.30 -5.93 19.15
N PRO A 68 0.51 -6.48 20.09
CA PRO A 68 0.94 -7.64 20.86
C PRO A 68 1.25 -8.80 19.92
N ASN A 69 2.44 -9.37 20.05
CA ASN A 69 3.01 -10.38 19.15
C ASN A 69 2.37 -11.77 19.35
N ILE A 70 1.04 -11.79 19.25
CA ILE A 70 0.19 -12.97 19.18
C ILE A 70 0.29 -13.47 17.73
N PRO A 71 0.68 -14.73 17.48
CA PRO A 71 0.67 -15.27 16.13
C PRO A 71 -0.77 -15.19 15.58
N LYS A 72 -0.94 -14.49 14.46
CA LYS A 72 -2.25 -14.24 13.83
C LYS A 72 -2.74 -15.49 13.08
N GLU A 73 -3.13 -16.48 13.86
CA GLU A 73 -3.67 -17.76 13.39
C GLU A 73 -5.06 -17.59 12.76
N LEU A 74 -5.32 -18.37 11.70
CA LEU A 74 -6.63 -18.43 11.07
C LEU A 74 -7.50 -19.45 11.81
N VAL A 75 -8.50 -18.97 12.55
CA VAL A 75 -9.41 -19.85 13.33
C VAL A 75 -10.66 -20.25 12.53
N PHE A 76 -11.13 -19.39 11.63
CA PHE A 76 -12.36 -19.62 10.86
C PHE A 76 -12.32 -18.87 9.52
N ALA A 77 -12.99 -19.41 8.50
CA ALA A 77 -13.18 -18.76 7.20
C ALA A 77 -14.61 -19.00 6.69
N HIS A 78 -15.32 -17.93 6.36
CA HIS A 78 -16.62 -17.98 5.67
C HIS A 78 -16.43 -17.45 4.26
N ILE A 79 -16.83 -18.23 3.25
CA ILE A 79 -16.61 -17.92 1.83
C ILE A 79 -17.98 -17.83 1.16
N VAL A 80 -18.41 -16.60 0.84
CA VAL A 80 -19.61 -16.36 0.03
C VAL A 80 -19.17 -16.15 -1.41
N PHE A 81 -19.68 -16.95 -2.34
CA PHE A 81 -19.38 -16.85 -3.76
C PHE A 81 -20.65 -17.08 -4.59
N GLY A 82 -20.77 -16.38 -5.72
CA GLY A 82 -21.85 -16.60 -6.68
C GLY A 82 -21.61 -17.84 -7.54
N ASN A 83 -22.67 -18.30 -8.21
CA ASN A 83 -22.55 -19.32 -9.24
C ASN A 83 -21.53 -18.92 -10.32
N GLY A 84 -20.90 -19.92 -10.94
CA GLY A 84 -20.09 -19.71 -12.14
C GLY A 84 -20.92 -19.09 -13.28
N ALA A 85 -20.25 -18.55 -14.30
CA ALA A 85 -20.93 -17.88 -15.41
C ALA A 85 -22.04 -18.75 -16.05
N GLN A 86 -23.25 -18.19 -16.07
CA GLN A 86 -24.42 -18.67 -16.79
C GLN A 86 -24.68 -17.70 -17.96
N PRO A 87 -25.38 -18.11 -19.03
CA PRO A 87 -25.67 -17.22 -20.15
C PRO A 87 -26.77 -16.20 -19.83
N GLY A 88 -27.54 -16.40 -18.75
CA GLY A 88 -28.68 -15.57 -18.39
C GLY A 88 -29.88 -15.79 -19.30
N GLN A 89 -30.92 -14.97 -19.16
CA GLN A 89 -32.09 -15.05 -20.02
C GLN A 89 -31.75 -14.60 -21.46
N PRO A 90 -32.33 -15.21 -22.51
CA PRO A 90 -32.22 -14.70 -23.86
C PRO A 90 -32.82 -13.29 -23.98
N PRO A 91 -32.37 -12.43 -24.92
CA PRO A 91 -32.99 -11.12 -25.12
C PRO A 91 -34.44 -11.26 -25.60
N THR A 92 -35.40 -10.93 -24.75
CA THR A 92 -36.84 -11.22 -24.91
C THR A 92 -37.65 -10.17 -25.68
N SER A 93 -37.02 -9.14 -26.28
CA SER A 93 -37.79 -8.10 -26.96
C SER A 93 -38.34 -8.56 -28.32
N ASP A 94 -39.58 -8.15 -28.61
CA ASP A 94 -40.29 -8.45 -29.87
C ASP A 94 -39.49 -8.04 -31.12
N PHE A 95 -38.61 -7.06 -30.97
CA PHE A 95 -37.78 -6.48 -32.04
C PHE A 95 -36.61 -7.38 -32.46
N PHE A 96 -36.11 -8.26 -31.59
CA PHE A 96 -34.98 -9.15 -31.92
C PHE A 96 -35.41 -10.58 -32.30
N GLY A 97 -36.54 -11.06 -31.77
CA GLY A 97 -37.32 -12.18 -32.30
C GLY A 97 -36.65 -13.55 -32.34
N LYS A 98 -37.40 -14.53 -32.87
CA LYS A 98 -37.06 -15.98 -32.88
C LYS A 98 -35.65 -16.29 -33.41
N LYS A 99 -35.15 -15.52 -34.38
CA LYS A 99 -33.81 -15.70 -34.97
C LYS A 99 -32.66 -15.42 -33.98
N LEU A 100 -32.87 -14.59 -32.96
CA LEU A 100 -31.89 -14.40 -31.89
C LEU A 100 -32.02 -15.48 -30.81
N GLU A 101 -33.25 -15.93 -30.53
CA GLU A 101 -33.55 -17.07 -29.64
C GLU A 101 -32.92 -18.38 -30.16
N GLU A 102 -33.03 -18.66 -31.46
CA GLU A 102 -32.38 -19.78 -32.15
C GLU A 102 -30.85 -19.72 -32.03
N LYS A 103 -30.26 -18.54 -32.23
CA LYS A 103 -28.81 -18.32 -32.03
C LYS A 103 -28.40 -18.55 -30.59
N PHE A 104 -29.18 -18.04 -29.63
CA PHE A 104 -28.93 -18.23 -28.21
C PHE A 104 -28.99 -19.71 -27.83
N LYS A 105 -30.03 -20.44 -28.25
CA LYS A 105 -30.17 -21.89 -28.03
C LYS A 105 -29.04 -22.70 -28.68
N LYS A 106 -28.56 -22.28 -29.87
CA LYS A 106 -27.40 -22.90 -30.54
C LYS A 106 -26.08 -22.63 -29.81
N GLN A 107 -25.91 -21.43 -29.22
CA GLN A 107 -24.70 -21.05 -28.49
C GLN A 107 -24.67 -21.61 -27.06
N PHE A 108 -25.83 -21.77 -26.43
CA PHE A 108 -26.01 -22.22 -25.06
C PHE A 108 -27.01 -23.39 -24.99
N PRO A 109 -26.67 -24.57 -25.56
CA PRO A 109 -27.60 -25.71 -25.69
C PRO A 109 -28.02 -26.34 -24.35
N ARG A 110 -27.42 -25.91 -23.23
CA ARG A 110 -27.82 -26.32 -21.87
C ARG A 110 -29.00 -25.49 -21.31
N GLY A 111 -29.34 -24.37 -21.94
CA GLY A 111 -30.35 -23.44 -21.46
C GLY A 111 -29.81 -22.29 -20.59
N GLU A 112 -30.71 -21.39 -20.22
CA GLU A 112 -30.43 -20.06 -19.66
C GLU A 112 -29.85 -20.05 -18.23
N THR A 113 -30.23 -21.03 -17.40
CA THR A 113 -29.79 -21.15 -15.99
C THR A 113 -28.60 -22.09 -15.79
N GLN A 114 -28.09 -22.72 -16.84
CA GLN A 114 -27.02 -23.72 -16.74
C GLN A 114 -25.64 -23.09 -16.90
N LEU A 115 -24.63 -23.70 -16.26
CA LEU A 115 -23.24 -23.24 -16.35
C LEU A 115 -22.69 -23.40 -17.78
N ILE A 116 -22.17 -22.31 -18.34
CA ILE A 116 -21.34 -22.36 -19.55
C ILE A 116 -19.96 -22.93 -19.18
N ASP A 117 -19.21 -23.45 -20.16
CA ASP A 117 -17.92 -24.10 -19.87
C ASP A 117 -16.90 -23.18 -19.20
N ARG A 118 -16.87 -21.89 -19.55
CA ARG A 118 -16.07 -20.89 -18.84
C ARG A 118 -16.53 -20.68 -17.39
N GLY A 119 -17.83 -20.78 -17.11
CA GLY A 119 -18.38 -20.73 -15.75
C GLY A 119 -17.92 -21.92 -14.91
N TYR A 120 -18.01 -23.13 -15.46
CA TYR A 120 -17.51 -24.35 -14.82
C TYR A 120 -15.98 -24.31 -14.60
N GLN A 121 -15.21 -23.88 -15.59
CA GLN A 121 -13.76 -23.68 -15.48
C GLN A 121 -13.39 -22.67 -14.38
N HIS A 122 -14.10 -21.54 -14.28
CA HIS A 122 -13.88 -20.55 -13.23
C HIS A 122 -14.20 -21.13 -11.84
N SER A 123 -15.28 -21.90 -11.68
CA SER A 123 -15.59 -22.60 -10.43
C SER A 123 -14.50 -23.62 -10.05
N GLN A 124 -13.93 -24.35 -11.01
CA GLN A 124 -12.79 -25.23 -10.76
C GLN A 124 -11.51 -24.46 -10.37
N LEU A 125 -11.25 -23.30 -10.97
CA LEU A 125 -10.12 -22.44 -10.60
C LEU A 125 -10.27 -21.87 -9.18
N LEU A 126 -11.49 -21.46 -8.80
CA LEU A 126 -11.81 -21.08 -7.43
C LEU A 126 -11.56 -22.25 -6.47
N GLY A 127 -12.04 -23.47 -6.77
CA GLY A 127 -11.77 -24.66 -5.96
C GLY A 127 -10.26 -24.94 -5.77
N LYS A 128 -9.46 -24.80 -6.84
CA LYS A 128 -7.99 -24.93 -6.77
C LYS A 128 -7.34 -23.84 -5.90
N PHE A 129 -7.81 -22.60 -5.99
CA PHE A 129 -7.35 -21.50 -5.13
C PHE A 129 -7.69 -21.74 -3.66
N LEU A 130 -8.92 -22.16 -3.36
CA LEU A 130 -9.38 -22.46 -2.00
C LEU A 130 -8.60 -23.63 -1.39
N LYS A 131 -8.37 -24.71 -2.14
CA LYS A 131 -7.48 -25.81 -1.72
C LYS A 131 -6.09 -25.27 -1.37
N LYS A 132 -5.47 -24.47 -2.25
CA LYS A 132 -4.14 -23.89 -1.98
C LYS A 132 -4.12 -22.96 -0.76
N ARG A 133 -5.20 -22.22 -0.51
CA ARG A 133 -5.27 -21.23 0.57
C ARG A 133 -5.54 -21.82 1.96
N TYR A 134 -6.20 -22.99 2.02
CA TYR A 134 -6.76 -23.56 3.26
C TYR A 134 -6.34 -25.01 3.53
N VAL A 135 -6.28 -25.88 2.52
CA VAL A 135 -5.83 -27.27 2.68
C VAL A 135 -4.29 -27.33 2.63
N ASP A 136 -3.69 -26.74 1.61
CA ASP A 136 -2.23 -26.82 1.39
C ASP A 136 -1.43 -25.93 2.35
N SER A 137 -2.12 -25.12 3.17
CA SER A 137 -1.56 -24.38 4.30
C SER A 137 -1.75 -25.10 5.65
N GLY A 138 -2.37 -26.28 5.67
CA GLY A 138 -2.64 -27.05 6.89
C GLY A 138 -3.79 -26.53 7.78
N PHE A 139 -4.63 -25.60 7.30
CA PHE A 139 -5.79 -25.09 8.06
C PHE A 139 -7.01 -26.04 7.98
N LEU A 140 -7.11 -26.84 6.90
CA LEU A 140 -8.10 -27.90 6.74
C LEU A 140 -7.40 -29.23 6.49
N ASN A 141 -7.99 -30.33 6.99
CA ASN A 141 -7.51 -31.67 6.70
C ASN A 141 -7.63 -31.98 5.19
N SER A 142 -6.63 -32.64 4.60
CA SER A 142 -6.61 -33.01 3.19
C SER A 142 -7.71 -34.00 2.77
N GLN A 143 -8.31 -34.72 3.74
CA GLN A 143 -9.47 -35.58 3.55
C GLN A 143 -10.81 -34.81 3.62
N MET A 144 -10.81 -33.50 3.89
CA MET A 144 -11.98 -32.61 3.99
C MET A 144 -13.10 -33.17 4.89
N ASN A 145 -12.75 -33.34 6.16
CA ASN A 145 -13.64 -33.76 7.24
C ASN A 145 -14.95 -32.91 7.28
N PRO A 146 -16.16 -33.53 7.22
CA PRO A 146 -17.43 -32.81 7.28
C PRO A 146 -17.71 -32.00 8.56
N LYS A 147 -16.86 -32.13 9.59
CA LYS A 147 -16.89 -31.26 10.79
C LYS A 147 -16.17 -29.93 10.58
N GLU A 148 -15.18 -29.90 9.69
CA GLU A 148 -14.34 -28.73 9.38
C GLU A 148 -14.94 -27.87 8.26
N VAL A 149 -15.57 -28.50 7.26
CA VAL A 149 -16.17 -27.82 6.10
C VAL A 149 -17.67 -28.05 6.07
N ARG A 150 -18.44 -26.96 5.94
CA ARG A 150 -19.88 -26.99 5.67
C ARG A 150 -20.20 -26.20 4.40
N LEU A 151 -21.10 -26.74 3.58
CA LEU A 151 -21.61 -26.11 2.38
C LEU A 151 -23.11 -25.84 2.57
N TYR A 152 -23.55 -24.69 2.08
CA TYR A 152 -24.95 -24.28 2.01
C TYR A 152 -25.24 -23.90 0.55
N PHE A 153 -26.45 -24.19 0.08
CA PHE A 153 -26.90 -24.05 -1.31
C PHE A 153 -28.29 -23.40 -1.32
#